data_AF-D3NXT2-F1
#
_entry.id   AF-D3NXT2-F1
#
_cell.length_a   1.000
_cell.length_b   1.000
_cell.length_c   1.000
_cell.angle_alpha   90.00
_cell.angle_beta   90.00
_cell.angle_gamma   90.00
#
_symmetry.space_group_name_H-M   'P 1'
#
loop_
_entity.id
_entity.type
_entity.pdbx_description
1 polymer ?
#
loop_
_entity_poly.entity_id
_entity_poly.type
_entity_poly.pdbx_seq_one_letter_code
_entity_poly.pdbx_strand_id
1 'polypeptide(L)'
;MTARRSPSTPARHAPATRPADRECGVAPELMDYLFAEQPRSGPIPEVAVPVTAPPPGHGIARQLGDALVESRLAGMGDADVRSTLARKLCRLLPDLPPGGADTVSAVAVRALEQLARDHIVRVREALATAIKDIACAPPSVVTALARDVERSVAEPVLRCCAALGDEDLLDIVAAAPAGWALSAIARRHSIGAALSDAIAGSGHAEATGLLLDNSGAVIAEPTLDRLVDEAVHHPDWREKLARRPALPRRLALRLADFVDLAVMDALRRRADLDDATVAEIAATTRRRIDWAEAPDQAKSPERRAVRLHRLGKLDETALGDAMSWNETGFLRAALTLRARVAPEVVELILDAHDPQAVTALVWRAGLSMRCAMQVQARAAGIHPRAMLNARRGSGFPLSPAEMARHLERYGIGP
;
A
#
# COMPACT_ATOMS: atom_id res chain seq x y z
N MET A 1 8.50 69.34 39.71
CA MET A 1 8.83 69.50 41.14
C MET A 1 9.36 68.17 41.66
N THR A 2 10.67 67.91 41.75
CA THR A 2 11.56 68.18 42.93
C THR A 2 10.92 67.81 44.26
N ALA A 3 11.51 67.09 45.22
CA ALA A 3 12.74 66.32 45.41
C ALA A 3 12.57 65.59 46.78
N ARG A 4 13.22 64.47 47.12
CA ARG A 4 14.38 64.34 48.06
C ARG A 4 14.33 62.93 48.71
N ARG A 5 15.40 62.13 48.58
CA ARG A 5 16.48 61.80 49.57
C ARG A 5 16.05 61.06 50.86
N SER A 6 16.37 59.75 50.87
CA SER A 6 17.09 58.85 51.84
C SER A 6 17.47 59.40 53.24
N PRO A 7 17.77 58.57 54.31
CA PRO A 7 18.67 57.40 54.26
C PRO A 7 18.53 56.27 55.34
N SER A 8 19.52 55.34 55.29
CA SER A 8 20.16 54.55 56.39
C SER A 8 19.41 53.36 57.03
N THR A 9 19.96 52.20 57.42
CA THR A 9 21.13 51.32 57.17
C THR A 9 20.80 49.98 57.93
N PRO A 10 21.66 48.94 58.13
CA PRO A 10 21.28 47.56 57.83
C PRO A 10 21.13 46.64 59.07
N ALA A 11 20.35 45.57 58.97
CA ALA A 11 20.30 44.52 60.00
C ALA A 11 20.67 43.15 59.42
N ARG A 12 21.87 42.72 59.85
CA ARG A 12 22.48 41.39 59.86
C ARG A 12 21.51 40.21 59.75
N HIS A 13 21.71 39.37 58.73
CA HIS A 13 21.23 37.98 58.72
C HIS A 13 22.26 37.06 59.37
N ALA A 14 21.84 36.35 60.42
CA ALA A 14 22.48 35.14 60.93
C ALA A 14 22.01 33.92 60.09
N PRO A 15 22.82 32.86 59.97
CA PRO A 15 22.52 31.74 59.08
C PRO A 15 21.59 30.74 59.77
N ALA A 16 20.44 30.47 59.15
CA ALA A 16 19.61 29.33 59.49
C ALA A 16 20.10 28.10 58.70
N THR A 17 20.59 27.12 59.44
CA THR A 17 20.89 25.74 59.00
C THR A 17 19.73 25.14 58.21
N ARG A 18 19.98 24.80 56.93
CA ARG A 18 19.11 23.90 56.15
C ARG A 18 19.47 22.45 56.48
N PRO A 19 18.49 21.55 56.73
CA PRO A 19 18.74 20.13 56.57
C PRO A 19 18.78 19.83 55.06
N ALA A 20 19.80 19.07 54.66
CA ALA A 20 20.04 18.67 53.28
C ALA A 20 18.87 17.84 52.72
N ASP A 21 18.31 18.30 51.61
CA ASP A 21 17.55 17.46 50.68
C ASP A 21 18.48 16.34 50.22
N ARG A 22 18.19 15.11 50.64
CA ARG A 22 18.81 13.92 50.07
C ARG A 22 18.20 13.70 48.70
N GLU A 23 18.95 14.09 47.68
CA GLU A 23 18.72 13.75 46.28
C GLU A 23 18.45 12.25 46.15
N CYS A 24 17.22 11.90 45.81
CA CYS A 24 16.85 10.57 45.33
C CYS A 24 17.28 10.46 43.86
N GLY A 25 18.60 10.52 43.65
CA GLY A 25 19.24 10.32 42.36
C GLY A 25 19.78 8.90 42.29
N VAL A 26 19.41 8.18 41.23
CA VAL A 26 20.12 6.95 40.86
C VAL A 26 21.60 7.32 40.66
N ALA A 27 22.51 6.60 41.32
CA ALA A 27 23.94 6.92 41.28
C ALA A 27 24.43 7.02 39.82
N PRO A 28 25.25 8.03 39.48
CA PRO A 28 25.71 8.31 38.11
C PRO A 28 26.50 7.14 37.48
N GLU A 29 26.92 6.16 38.28
CA GLU A 29 27.62 4.96 37.86
C GLU A 29 26.77 4.03 36.97
N LEU A 30 25.44 4.12 36.97
CA LEU A 30 24.57 3.31 36.10
C LEU A 30 24.46 3.83 34.65
N MET A 31 24.99 5.02 34.35
CA MET A 31 24.90 5.65 33.03
C MET A 31 25.92 5.10 32.01
N ASP A 32 27.04 4.54 32.47
CA ASP A 32 28.14 4.04 31.61
C ASP A 32 28.09 2.53 31.33
N TYR A 33 27.13 1.80 31.91
CA TYR A 33 27.31 0.37 32.07
C TYR A 33 27.03 -0.50 30.84
N LEU A 34 26.22 -0.08 29.86
CA LEU A 34 25.64 -1.05 28.94
C LEU A 34 26.56 -1.57 27.82
N PHE A 35 27.61 -0.84 27.40
CA PHE A 35 28.48 -1.26 26.27
C PHE A 35 29.97 -0.84 26.34
N ALA A 36 30.49 -0.38 27.48
CA ALA A 36 31.92 -0.15 27.62
C ALA A 36 32.66 -1.48 27.87
N GLU A 37 33.78 -1.70 27.15
CA GLU A 37 34.75 -2.75 27.50
C GLU A 37 35.27 -2.49 28.93
N GLN A 38 35.23 -3.50 29.79
CA GLN A 38 35.60 -3.37 31.20
C GLN A 38 37.07 -2.91 31.37
N PRO A 39 37.37 -2.05 32.37
CA PRO A 39 38.60 -2.19 33.13
C PRO A 39 38.40 -3.22 34.26
N ARG A 40 39.43 -4.03 34.50
CA ARG A 40 39.42 -5.17 35.43
C ARG A 40 39.30 -4.75 36.91
N SER A 41 38.41 -5.46 37.62
CA SER A 41 38.44 -5.96 39.01
C SER A 41 38.63 -5.02 40.22
N GLY A 42 37.69 -5.11 41.17
CA GLY A 42 37.85 -4.89 42.62
C GLY A 42 36.57 -5.28 43.39
N PRO A 43 36.63 -5.80 44.64
CA PRO A 43 35.44 -6.25 45.36
C PRO A 43 34.61 -5.07 45.88
N ILE A 44 33.28 -5.12 45.69
CA ILE A 44 32.33 -4.11 46.14
C ILE A 44 31.99 -4.36 47.63
N PRO A 45 32.02 -3.35 48.52
CA PRO A 45 31.60 -3.52 49.92
C PRO A 45 30.08 -3.54 50.04
N GLU A 46 29.57 -4.47 50.85
CA GLU A 46 28.15 -4.71 51.10
C GLU A 46 27.60 -3.66 52.08
N VAL A 47 26.75 -2.75 51.60
CA VAL A 47 26.04 -1.78 52.45
C VAL A 47 24.58 -2.20 52.57
N ALA A 48 24.17 -2.58 53.79
CA ALA A 48 22.80 -2.92 54.11
C ALA A 48 21.92 -1.66 54.19
N VAL A 49 20.88 -1.58 53.35
CA VAL A 49 19.85 -0.54 53.40
C VAL A 49 18.58 -1.13 54.03
N PRO A 50 17.94 -0.46 55.01
CA PRO A 50 16.75 -0.99 55.67
C PRO A 50 15.53 -0.97 54.74
N VAL A 51 14.79 -2.09 54.73
CA VAL A 51 13.61 -2.32 53.90
C VAL A 51 12.38 -1.68 54.54
N THR A 52 11.92 -0.56 54.00
CA THR A 52 10.53 -0.10 54.14
C THR A 52 9.71 -0.54 52.94
N ALA A 53 8.46 -0.97 53.18
CA ALA A 53 7.57 -1.51 52.14
C ALA A 53 7.33 -0.48 51.02
N PRO A 54 7.47 -0.86 49.73
CA PRO A 54 7.50 0.11 48.65
C PRO A 54 6.08 0.47 48.15
N PRO A 55 5.85 1.72 47.71
CA PRO A 55 4.59 2.14 47.09
C PRO A 55 4.38 1.47 45.71
N PRO A 56 3.12 1.41 45.21
CA PRO A 56 2.68 0.49 44.14
C PRO A 56 3.30 0.67 42.73
N GLY A 57 4.27 1.57 42.55
CA GLY A 57 5.04 1.74 41.30
C GLY A 57 6.42 1.06 41.28
N HIS A 58 6.88 0.45 42.38
CA HIS A 58 8.24 -0.12 42.48
C HIS A 58 8.40 -1.52 41.87
N GLY A 59 7.31 -2.21 41.52
CA GLY A 59 7.36 -3.56 40.97
C GLY A 59 7.95 -3.61 39.56
N ILE A 60 7.47 -2.75 38.66
CA ILE A 60 7.83 -2.78 37.23
C ILE A 60 9.26 -2.27 37.02
N ALA A 61 9.64 -1.18 37.70
CA ALA A 61 11.02 -0.66 37.67
C ALA A 61 12.04 -1.71 38.16
N ARG A 62 11.69 -2.43 39.23
CA ARG A 62 12.50 -3.53 39.75
C ARG A 62 12.55 -4.70 38.76
N GLN A 63 11.42 -5.11 38.20
CA GLN A 63 11.37 -6.18 37.19
C GLN A 63 12.20 -5.84 35.94
N LEU A 64 12.16 -4.57 35.49
CA LEU A 64 12.98 -4.10 34.38
C LEU A 64 14.48 -4.16 34.74
N GLY A 65 14.84 -3.63 35.91
CA GLY A 65 16.20 -3.70 36.43
C GLY A 65 16.71 -5.13 36.54
N ASP A 66 15.93 -6.02 37.15
CA ASP A 66 16.22 -7.44 37.32
C ASP A 66 16.38 -8.12 35.94
N ALA A 67 15.48 -7.86 34.99
CA ALA A 67 15.60 -8.43 33.64
C ALA A 67 16.88 -8.00 32.90
N LEU A 68 17.29 -6.73 33.06
CA LEU A 68 18.52 -6.21 32.47
C LEU A 68 19.77 -6.80 33.15
N VAL A 69 19.77 -6.88 34.47
CA VAL A 69 20.86 -7.48 35.26
C VAL A 69 20.99 -8.97 34.97
N GLU A 70 19.89 -9.72 35.01
CA GLU A 70 19.86 -11.15 34.67
C GLU A 70 20.42 -11.40 33.26
N SER A 71 20.00 -10.62 32.28
CA SER A 71 20.45 -10.79 30.89
C SER A 71 21.93 -10.44 30.73
N ARG A 72 22.43 -9.45 31.49
CA ARG A 72 23.85 -9.12 31.54
C ARG A 72 24.67 -10.27 32.13
N LEU A 73 24.21 -10.83 33.25
CA LEU A 73 24.87 -11.93 33.95
C LEU A 73 24.83 -13.23 33.12
N ALA A 74 23.74 -13.48 32.40
CA ALA A 74 23.59 -14.63 31.50
C ALA A 74 24.45 -14.52 30.24
N GLY A 75 25.03 -13.34 29.96
CA GLY A 75 25.91 -13.10 28.83
C GLY A 75 25.17 -12.53 27.63
N MET A 76 25.23 -11.20 27.47
CA MET A 76 24.66 -10.49 26.32
C MET A 76 25.35 -10.81 24.98
N GLY A 77 26.40 -11.64 24.96
CA GLY A 77 26.97 -12.19 23.73
C GLY A 77 26.06 -13.23 23.06
N ASP A 78 25.18 -13.89 23.82
CA ASP A 78 24.28 -14.92 23.33
C ASP A 78 23.00 -14.33 22.72
N ALA A 79 22.67 -14.76 21.50
CA ALA A 79 21.45 -14.36 20.79
C ALA A 79 20.17 -14.78 21.52
N ASP A 80 20.14 -15.94 22.17
CA ASP A 80 18.95 -16.45 22.86
C ASP A 80 18.65 -15.65 24.12
N VAL A 81 19.68 -15.20 24.84
CA VAL A 81 19.55 -14.29 25.98
C VAL A 81 18.98 -12.95 25.50
N ARG A 82 19.55 -12.34 24.46
CA ARG A 82 19.07 -11.06 23.91
C ARG A 82 17.64 -11.15 23.36
N SER A 83 17.29 -12.25 22.68
CA SER A 83 15.94 -12.52 22.20
C SER A 83 14.93 -12.69 23.34
N THR A 84 15.37 -13.25 24.46
CA THR A 84 14.55 -13.37 25.68
C THR A 84 14.38 -12.01 26.37
N LEU A 85 15.44 -11.20 26.43
CA LEU A 85 15.36 -9.83 26.93
C LEU A 85 14.40 -8.99 26.09
N ALA A 86 14.48 -9.03 24.74
CA ALA A 86 13.56 -8.32 23.85
C ALA A 86 12.10 -8.61 24.19
N ARG A 87 11.75 -9.91 24.32
CA ARG A 87 10.40 -10.34 24.70
C ARG A 87 9.99 -9.87 26.09
N LYS A 88 10.89 -9.93 27.08
CA LYS A 88 10.64 -9.45 28.45
C LYS A 88 10.36 -7.93 28.45
N LEU A 89 11.22 -7.14 27.80
CA LEU A 89 11.09 -5.68 27.73
C LEU A 89 9.79 -5.26 27.01
N CYS A 90 9.44 -5.91 25.89
CA CYS A 90 8.18 -5.67 25.21
C CYS A 90 6.96 -5.96 26.11
N ARG A 91 6.99 -7.03 26.92
CA ARG A 91 5.88 -7.33 27.84
C ARG A 91 5.70 -6.28 28.93
N LEU A 92 6.79 -5.67 29.40
CA LEU A 92 6.77 -4.64 30.44
C LEU A 92 6.40 -3.25 29.89
N LEU A 93 6.53 -3.05 28.58
CA LEU A 93 6.35 -1.74 27.95
C LEU A 93 4.96 -1.09 28.17
N PRO A 94 3.83 -1.82 28.09
CA PRO A 94 2.51 -1.25 28.35
C PRO A 94 2.30 -0.76 29.78
N ASP A 95 3.04 -1.31 30.74
CA ASP A 95 2.91 -0.98 32.16
C ASP A 95 3.84 0.18 32.57
N LEU A 96 4.73 0.62 31.67
CA LEU A 96 5.60 1.76 31.90
C LEU A 96 4.85 3.09 31.70
N PRO A 97 5.19 4.14 32.46
CA PRO A 97 4.56 5.44 32.29
C PRO A 97 4.79 5.98 30.87
N PRO A 98 3.74 6.53 30.24
CA PRO A 98 3.81 7.00 28.86
C PRO A 98 4.79 8.16 28.72
N GLY A 99 5.48 8.22 27.56
CA GLY A 99 6.30 9.36 27.17
C GLY A 99 7.76 9.33 27.61
N GLY A 100 8.24 8.24 28.23
CA GLY A 100 9.67 8.10 28.53
C GLY A 100 10.22 9.13 29.52
N ALA A 101 9.34 9.80 30.27
CA ALA A 101 9.69 10.94 31.11
C ALA A 101 10.45 10.52 32.38
N ASP A 102 10.32 9.25 32.79
CA ASP A 102 11.09 8.70 33.89
C ASP A 102 12.31 7.91 33.40
N THR A 103 13.29 7.78 34.30
CA THR A 103 14.57 7.12 34.01
C THR A 103 14.40 5.67 33.60
N VAL A 104 13.41 4.97 34.18
CA VAL A 104 13.12 3.56 33.92
C VAL A 104 12.66 3.36 32.48
N SER A 105 11.70 4.15 32.01
CA SER A 105 11.22 4.07 30.63
C SER A 105 12.30 4.46 29.63
N ALA A 106 13.11 5.48 29.94
CA ALA A 106 14.23 5.87 29.08
C ALA A 106 15.26 4.73 28.91
N VAL A 107 15.58 4.00 29.98
CA VAL A 107 16.48 2.84 29.92
C VAL A 107 15.87 1.70 29.12
N ALA A 108 14.58 1.41 29.31
CA ALA A 108 13.87 0.39 28.55
C ALA A 108 13.89 0.68 27.04
N VAL A 109 13.59 1.93 26.66
CA VAL A 109 13.59 2.38 25.26
C VAL A 109 14.98 2.27 24.65
N ARG A 110 16.04 2.73 25.34
CA ARG A 110 17.43 2.60 24.86
C ARG A 110 17.83 1.14 24.67
N ALA A 111 17.43 0.25 25.58
CA ALA A 111 17.71 -1.18 25.45
C ALA A 111 17.00 -1.78 24.22
N LEU A 112 15.72 -1.45 24.00
CA LEU A 112 14.97 -1.87 22.82
C LEU A 112 15.57 -1.31 21.51
N GLU A 113 16.01 -0.05 21.52
CA GLU A 113 16.70 0.60 20.39
C GLU A 113 18.00 -0.09 20.03
N GLN A 114 18.77 -0.56 21.02
CA GLN A 114 19.98 -1.32 20.76
C GLN A 114 19.66 -2.70 20.18
N LEU A 115 18.66 -3.39 20.75
CA LEU A 115 18.21 -4.70 20.25
C LEU A 115 17.65 -4.61 18.83
N ALA A 116 17.04 -3.49 18.46
CA ALA A 116 16.58 -3.23 17.09
C ALA A 116 17.73 -3.05 16.08
N ARG A 117 18.93 -2.71 16.56
CA ARG A 117 20.16 -2.57 15.75
C ARG A 117 21.11 -3.74 15.92
N ASP A 118 20.64 -4.83 16.52
CA ASP A 118 21.46 -6.02 16.74
C ASP A 118 21.94 -6.62 15.41
N HIS A 119 23.19 -7.06 15.34
CA HIS A 119 23.74 -7.67 14.14
C HIS A 119 23.11 -9.05 13.84
N ILE A 120 22.55 -9.73 14.86
CA ILE A 120 21.91 -11.04 14.71
C ILE A 120 20.43 -10.85 14.35
N VAL A 121 20.05 -11.31 13.16
CA VAL A 121 18.68 -11.26 12.63
C VAL A 121 17.66 -11.86 13.61
N ARG A 122 17.96 -13.02 14.19
CA ARG A 122 17.08 -13.72 15.15
C ARG A 122 16.68 -12.87 16.35
N VAL A 123 17.56 -11.98 16.81
CA VAL A 123 17.26 -11.05 17.92
C VAL A 123 16.27 -9.98 17.46
N ARG A 124 16.50 -9.40 16.28
CA ARG A 124 15.62 -8.39 15.69
C ARG A 124 14.24 -8.98 15.34
N GLU A 125 14.19 -10.22 14.85
CA GLU A 125 12.95 -10.96 14.60
C GLU A 125 12.15 -11.18 15.90
N ALA A 126 12.83 -11.58 16.98
CA ALA A 126 12.20 -11.78 18.28
C ALA A 126 11.61 -10.46 18.80
N LEU A 127 12.32 -9.35 18.62
CA LEU A 127 11.86 -8.01 18.96
C LEU A 127 10.65 -7.59 18.10
N ALA A 128 10.75 -7.69 16.77
CA ALA A 128 9.67 -7.35 15.84
C ALA A 128 8.39 -8.14 16.12
N THR A 129 8.53 -9.44 16.39
CA THR A 129 7.41 -10.33 16.73
C THR A 129 6.75 -9.92 18.05
N ALA A 130 7.54 -9.51 19.05
CA ALA A 130 7.04 -9.12 20.35
C ALA A 130 6.42 -7.70 20.36
N ILE A 131 6.94 -6.79 19.54
CA ILE A 131 6.55 -5.37 19.56
C ILE A 131 5.36 -5.03 18.66
N LYS A 132 5.10 -5.84 17.62
CA LYS A 132 4.10 -5.53 16.59
C LYS A 132 2.68 -5.28 17.14
N ASP A 133 2.32 -5.89 18.26
CA ASP A 133 0.98 -5.78 18.84
C ASP A 133 0.89 -4.73 19.98
N ILE A 134 1.96 -3.96 20.21
CA ILE A 134 2.05 -2.98 21.31
C ILE A 134 1.77 -1.56 20.80
N ALA A 135 0.70 -0.94 21.30
CA ALA A 135 0.29 0.41 20.89
C ALA A 135 1.24 1.51 21.38
N CYS A 136 1.88 1.35 22.54
CA CYS A 136 2.85 2.29 23.09
C CYS A 136 4.30 2.01 22.65
N ALA A 137 4.50 1.24 21.57
CA ALA A 137 5.83 0.92 21.06
C ALA A 137 6.62 2.20 20.72
N PRO A 138 7.92 2.28 21.05
CA PRO A 138 8.69 3.50 20.83
C PRO A 138 8.84 3.75 19.32
N PRO A 139 8.51 4.95 18.81
CA PRO A 139 8.53 5.23 17.37
C PRO A 139 9.87 4.95 16.71
N SER A 140 10.98 5.24 17.40
CA SER A 140 12.35 4.98 16.92
C SER A 140 12.62 3.51 16.66
N VAL A 141 12.14 2.62 17.54
CA VAL A 141 12.29 1.16 17.43
C VAL A 141 11.46 0.63 16.28
N VAL A 142 10.19 1.03 16.21
CA VAL A 142 9.24 0.60 15.17
C VAL A 142 9.71 1.03 13.78
N THR A 143 10.15 2.28 13.65
CA THR A 143 10.70 2.87 12.41
C THR A 143 11.94 2.12 11.93
N ALA A 144 12.83 1.74 12.85
CA ALA A 144 14.04 0.99 12.51
C ALA A 144 13.71 -0.42 12.01
N LEU A 145 12.84 -1.15 12.72
CA LEU A 145 12.43 -2.50 12.34
C LEU A 145 11.61 -2.53 11.05
N ALA A 146 10.75 -1.53 10.81
CA ALA A 146 9.96 -1.41 9.58
C ALA A 146 10.82 -1.21 8.32
N ARG A 147 12.02 -0.63 8.49
CA ARG A 147 13.01 -0.40 7.42
C ARG A 147 14.14 -1.44 7.41
N ASP A 148 13.99 -2.54 8.15
CA ASP A 148 14.96 -3.62 8.16
C ASP A 148 15.07 -4.26 6.76
N VAL A 149 16.28 -4.67 6.41
CA VAL A 149 16.56 -5.35 5.14
C VAL A 149 16.00 -6.77 5.11
N GLU A 150 15.88 -7.40 6.28
CA GLU A 150 15.36 -8.75 6.43
C GLU A 150 13.83 -8.75 6.51
N ARG A 151 13.20 -9.45 5.57
CA ARG A 151 11.74 -9.59 5.51
C ARG A 151 11.13 -10.10 6.82
N SER A 152 11.77 -11.09 7.44
CA SER A 152 11.29 -11.70 8.69
C SER A 152 11.22 -10.72 9.87
N VAL A 153 11.98 -9.63 9.82
CA VAL A 153 11.97 -8.56 10.82
C VAL A 153 10.94 -7.49 10.46
N ALA A 154 10.94 -7.01 9.22
CA ALA A 154 10.13 -5.88 8.81
C ALA A 154 8.65 -6.23 8.56
N GLU A 155 8.36 -7.42 8.00
CA GLU A 155 6.99 -7.82 7.63
C GLU A 155 5.99 -7.78 8.79
N PRO A 156 6.30 -8.31 10.00
CA PRO A 156 5.39 -8.21 11.14
C PRO A 156 5.05 -6.77 11.53
N VAL A 157 6.04 -5.87 11.44
CA VAL A 157 5.89 -4.46 11.80
C VAL A 157 5.06 -3.72 10.76
N LEU A 158 5.42 -3.85 9.48
CA LEU A 158 4.69 -3.24 8.37
C LEU A 158 3.22 -3.68 8.32
N ARG A 159 2.93 -4.95 8.64
CA ARG A 159 1.59 -5.52 8.54
C ARG A 159 0.71 -5.26 9.78
N CYS A 160 1.27 -5.33 10.98
CA CYS A 160 0.47 -5.39 12.21
C CYS A 160 0.67 -4.20 13.15
N CYS A 161 1.81 -3.49 13.07
CA CYS A 161 2.13 -2.47 14.05
C CYS A 161 1.27 -1.22 13.88
N ALA A 162 0.41 -0.96 14.87
CA ALA A 162 -0.44 0.23 14.95
C ALA A 162 0.35 1.49 15.36
N ALA A 163 1.50 1.33 16.02
CA ALA A 163 2.37 2.44 16.38
C ALA A 163 3.16 3.00 15.19
N LEU A 164 3.19 2.29 14.05
CA LEU A 164 3.74 2.79 12.79
C LEU A 164 2.67 3.66 12.09
N GLY A 165 2.93 4.96 12.03
CA GLY A 165 1.99 5.94 11.50
C GLY A 165 1.89 5.95 9.97
N ASP A 166 0.82 6.56 9.45
CA ASP A 166 0.57 6.65 8.01
C ASP A 166 1.67 7.44 7.27
N GLU A 167 2.22 8.50 7.87
CA GLU A 167 3.34 9.27 7.29
C GLU A 167 4.59 8.40 7.10
N ASP A 168 4.94 7.58 8.10
CA ASP A 168 6.07 6.65 7.99
C ASP A 168 5.84 5.59 6.91
N LEU A 169 4.61 5.09 6.80
CA LEU A 169 4.23 4.13 5.76
C LEU A 169 4.30 4.75 4.36
N LEU A 170 3.87 6.00 4.21
CA LEU A 170 3.98 6.76 2.96
C LEU A 170 5.44 6.95 2.56
N ASP A 171 6.30 7.32 3.51
CA ASP A 171 7.75 7.44 3.28
C ASP A 171 8.38 6.11 2.85
N ILE A 172 7.99 5.01 3.49
CA ILE A 172 8.46 3.66 3.12
C ILE A 172 8.02 3.29 1.71
N VAL A 173 6.77 3.58 1.33
CA VAL A 173 6.27 3.32 -0.03
C VAL A 173 6.96 4.21 -1.06
N ALA A 174 7.20 5.48 -0.73
CA ALA A 174 7.90 6.44 -1.60
C ALA A 174 9.36 6.04 -1.89
N ALA A 175 10.00 5.32 -0.97
CA ALA A 175 11.33 4.74 -1.17
C ALA A 175 11.35 3.54 -2.13
N ALA A 176 10.21 3.16 -2.72
CA ALA A 176 10.05 2.03 -3.64
C ALA A 176 10.61 0.71 -3.07
N PRO A 177 10.02 0.20 -1.98
CA PRO A 177 10.54 -0.96 -1.30
C PRO A 177 10.30 -2.23 -2.13
N ALA A 178 10.88 -3.35 -1.71
CA ALA A 178 10.63 -4.63 -2.34
C ALA A 178 9.11 -4.97 -2.34
N GLY A 179 8.63 -5.67 -3.38
CA GLY A 179 7.21 -5.96 -3.55
C GLY A 179 6.54 -6.64 -2.35
N TRP A 180 7.27 -7.48 -1.62
CA TRP A 180 6.76 -8.12 -0.40
C TRP A 180 6.39 -7.10 0.70
N ALA A 181 7.09 -5.96 0.78
CA ALA A 181 6.80 -4.91 1.76
C ALA A 181 5.50 -4.17 1.39
N LEU A 182 5.31 -3.84 0.11
CA LEU A 182 4.04 -3.29 -0.38
C LEU A 182 2.88 -4.25 -0.10
N SER A 183 3.07 -5.55 -0.36
CA SER A 183 2.09 -6.58 -0.05
C SER A 183 1.81 -6.72 1.46
N ALA A 184 2.81 -6.52 2.32
CA ALA A 184 2.62 -6.51 3.78
C ALA A 184 1.78 -5.30 4.23
N ILE A 185 2.06 -4.11 3.70
CA ILE A 185 1.30 -2.88 3.98
C ILE A 185 -0.14 -3.02 3.46
N ALA A 186 -0.34 -3.54 2.25
CA ALA A 186 -1.67 -3.77 1.66
C ALA A 186 -2.55 -4.73 2.47
N ARG A 187 -1.94 -5.58 3.31
CA ARG A 187 -2.62 -6.55 4.22
C ARG A 187 -2.88 -6.00 5.63
N ARG A 188 -2.56 -4.73 5.91
CA ARG A 188 -2.92 -4.09 7.19
C ARG A 188 -4.44 -4.11 7.38
N HIS A 189 -4.90 -4.17 8.63
CA HIS A 189 -6.34 -4.24 8.92
C HIS A 189 -7.11 -3.00 8.43
N SER A 190 -6.48 -1.83 8.50
CA SER A 190 -7.02 -0.57 7.99
C SER A 190 -5.93 0.17 7.20
N ILE A 191 -6.34 0.83 6.11
CA ILE A 191 -5.46 1.62 5.25
C ILE A 191 -6.19 2.90 4.86
N GLY A 192 -5.58 4.06 5.13
CA GLY A 192 -6.11 5.36 4.75
C GLY A 192 -6.07 5.62 3.24
N ALA A 193 -6.86 6.58 2.76
CA ALA A 193 -6.99 6.89 1.34
C ALA A 193 -5.67 7.27 0.65
N ALA A 194 -4.82 8.06 1.33
CA ALA A 194 -3.51 8.47 0.81
C ALA A 194 -2.57 7.26 0.60
N LEU A 195 -2.52 6.36 1.58
CA LEU A 195 -1.69 5.17 1.50
C LEU A 195 -2.21 4.16 0.46
N SER A 196 -3.53 4.00 0.36
CA SER A 196 -4.15 3.21 -0.72
C SER A 196 -3.76 3.74 -2.11
N ASP A 197 -3.78 5.06 -2.31
CA ASP A 197 -3.40 5.68 -3.58
C ASP A 197 -1.91 5.50 -3.87
N ALA A 198 -1.04 5.60 -2.86
CA ALA A 198 0.40 5.35 -3.00
C ALA A 198 0.70 3.89 -3.37
N ILE A 199 0.02 2.92 -2.73
CA ILE A 199 0.16 1.49 -3.07
C ILE A 199 -0.32 1.23 -4.50
N ALA A 200 -1.51 1.73 -4.88
CA ALA A 200 -2.02 1.58 -6.24
C ALA A 200 -1.09 2.25 -7.27
N GLY A 201 -0.56 3.43 -6.96
CA GLY A 201 0.37 4.19 -7.80
C GLY A 201 1.76 3.57 -7.95
N SER A 202 2.14 2.62 -7.08
CA SER A 202 3.41 1.89 -7.20
C SER A 202 3.49 0.98 -8.45
N GLY A 203 2.34 0.65 -9.04
CA GLY A 203 2.26 -0.29 -10.17
C GLY A 203 2.56 -1.75 -9.80
N HIS A 204 2.64 -2.09 -8.50
CA HIS A 204 2.89 -3.45 -8.06
C HIS A 204 1.60 -4.27 -8.02
N ALA A 205 1.40 -5.12 -9.04
CA ALA A 205 0.11 -5.73 -9.28
C ALA A 205 -0.40 -6.65 -8.16
N GLU A 206 0.50 -7.35 -7.47
CA GLU A 206 0.15 -8.20 -6.33
C GLU A 206 -0.34 -7.36 -5.14
N ALA A 207 0.37 -6.28 -4.78
CA ALA A 207 -0.02 -5.41 -3.67
C ALA A 207 -1.34 -4.69 -3.96
N THR A 208 -1.54 -4.20 -5.19
CA THR A 208 -2.83 -3.62 -5.61
C THR A 208 -3.95 -4.66 -5.53
N GLY A 209 -3.68 -5.89 -5.97
CA GLY A 209 -4.63 -6.99 -5.85
C GLY A 209 -4.99 -7.29 -4.39
N LEU A 210 -4.05 -7.18 -3.45
CA LEU A 210 -4.30 -7.37 -2.02
C LEU A 210 -5.06 -6.19 -1.40
N LEU A 211 -4.75 -4.97 -1.84
CA LEU A 211 -5.46 -3.75 -1.44
C LEU A 211 -6.95 -3.83 -1.85
N LEU A 212 -7.23 -4.35 -3.05
CA LEU A 212 -8.60 -4.52 -3.55
C LEU A 212 -9.41 -5.57 -2.77
N ASP A 213 -8.75 -6.62 -2.27
CA ASP A 213 -9.37 -7.63 -1.38
C ASP A 213 -9.52 -7.14 0.06
N ASN A 214 -8.81 -6.08 0.44
CA ASN A 214 -8.84 -5.55 1.79
C ASN A 214 -10.09 -4.71 2.02
N SER A 215 -11.04 -5.25 2.80
CA SER A 215 -12.29 -4.58 3.17
C SER A 215 -12.08 -3.37 4.09
N GLY A 216 -10.96 -3.32 4.83
CA GLY A 216 -10.61 -2.19 5.68
C GLY A 216 -9.81 -1.08 4.97
N ALA A 217 -9.48 -1.26 3.69
CA ALA A 217 -8.83 -0.21 2.91
C ALA A 217 -9.84 0.86 2.47
N VAL A 218 -9.53 2.12 2.71
CA VAL A 218 -10.27 3.25 2.14
C VAL A 218 -9.63 3.59 0.81
N ILE A 219 -10.37 3.46 -0.29
CA ILE A 219 -9.89 3.77 -1.64
C ILE A 219 -10.72 4.92 -2.19
N ALA A 220 -10.07 6.02 -2.55
CA ALA A 220 -10.74 7.18 -3.11
C ALA A 220 -11.31 6.88 -4.52
N GLU A 221 -12.41 7.53 -4.90
CA GLU A 221 -13.04 7.33 -6.22
C GLU A 221 -12.08 7.55 -7.40
N PRO A 222 -11.22 8.59 -7.43
CA PRO A 222 -10.26 8.76 -8.52
C PRO A 222 -9.29 7.58 -8.66
N THR A 223 -8.90 6.96 -7.55
CA THR A 223 -8.05 5.76 -7.53
C THR A 223 -8.83 4.56 -8.07
N LEU A 224 -10.09 4.36 -7.64
CA LEU A 224 -10.95 3.29 -8.16
C LEU A 224 -11.18 3.42 -9.67
N ASP A 225 -11.39 4.63 -10.19
CA ASP A 225 -11.59 4.86 -11.63
C ASP A 225 -10.36 4.43 -12.45
N ARG A 226 -9.15 4.77 -11.98
CA ARG A 226 -7.89 4.29 -12.58
C ARG A 226 -7.76 2.78 -12.51
N LEU A 227 -8.05 2.18 -11.35
CA LEU A 227 -7.96 0.73 -11.14
C LEU A 227 -8.95 -0.06 -12.00
N VAL A 228 -10.16 0.47 -12.24
CA VAL A 228 -11.13 -0.12 -13.18
C VAL A 228 -10.59 -0.11 -14.61
N ASP A 229 -9.89 0.94 -15.01
CA ASP A 229 -9.26 1.03 -16.34
C ASP A 229 -8.12 0.04 -16.51
N GLU A 230 -7.31 -0.12 -15.47
CA GLU A 230 -6.22 -1.09 -15.46
C GLU A 230 -6.72 -2.53 -15.30
N ALA A 231 -7.88 -2.77 -14.68
CA ALA A 231 -8.47 -4.11 -14.50
C ALA A 231 -8.81 -4.82 -15.83
N VAL A 232 -8.85 -4.09 -16.95
CA VAL A 232 -8.88 -4.70 -18.29
C VAL A 232 -7.73 -5.68 -18.47
N HIS A 233 -6.59 -5.46 -17.82
CA HIS A 233 -5.38 -6.27 -17.94
C HIS A 233 -5.11 -7.20 -16.76
N HIS A 234 -5.83 -7.01 -15.66
CA HIS A 234 -5.67 -7.78 -14.44
C HIS A 234 -6.96 -8.53 -14.16
N PRO A 235 -7.13 -9.75 -14.72
CA PRO A 235 -8.31 -10.58 -14.48
C PRO A 235 -8.62 -10.73 -12.99
N ASP A 236 -7.58 -10.94 -12.17
CA ASP A 236 -7.69 -11.04 -10.72
C ASP A 236 -8.30 -9.80 -10.08
N TRP A 237 -8.12 -8.60 -10.64
CA TRP A 237 -8.68 -7.37 -10.06
C TRP A 237 -10.18 -7.24 -10.35
N ARG A 238 -10.66 -7.78 -11.48
CA ARG A 238 -12.06 -7.64 -11.91
C ARG A 238 -13.02 -8.23 -10.89
N GLU A 239 -12.71 -9.43 -10.41
CA GLU A 239 -13.52 -10.11 -9.40
C GLU A 239 -13.50 -9.36 -8.06
N LYS A 240 -12.33 -8.86 -7.66
CA LYS A 240 -12.15 -8.12 -6.41
C LYS A 240 -12.89 -6.78 -6.42
N LEU A 241 -12.79 -6.03 -7.52
CA LEU A 241 -13.53 -4.79 -7.74
C LEU A 241 -15.04 -5.03 -7.76
N ALA A 242 -15.50 -6.11 -8.40
CA ALA A 242 -16.91 -6.45 -8.45
C ALA A 242 -17.49 -6.78 -7.07
N ARG A 243 -16.73 -7.49 -6.22
CA ARG A 243 -17.12 -7.85 -4.85
C ARG A 243 -17.01 -6.69 -3.86
N ARG A 244 -16.24 -5.65 -4.17
CA ARG A 244 -15.97 -4.53 -3.25
C ARG A 244 -17.23 -3.68 -3.03
N PRO A 245 -17.65 -3.43 -1.77
CA PRO A 245 -18.81 -2.59 -1.48
C PRO A 245 -18.58 -1.12 -1.89
N ALA A 246 -19.68 -0.38 -2.06
CA ALA A 246 -19.69 1.06 -2.37
C ALA A 246 -18.92 1.44 -3.66
N LEU A 247 -19.01 0.60 -4.70
CA LEU A 247 -18.48 0.94 -6.02
C LEU A 247 -19.47 1.92 -6.69
N PRO A 248 -19.04 3.13 -7.09
CA PRO A 248 -19.93 4.07 -7.77
C PRO A 248 -20.59 3.44 -8.99
N ARG A 249 -21.89 3.70 -9.20
CA ARG A 249 -22.70 3.19 -10.32
C ARG A 249 -21.98 3.27 -11.67
N ARG A 250 -21.38 4.43 -11.97
CA ARG A 250 -20.62 4.68 -13.20
C ARG A 250 -19.50 3.66 -13.39
N LEU A 251 -18.78 3.33 -12.32
CA LEU A 251 -17.67 2.36 -12.34
C LEU A 251 -18.17 0.92 -12.42
N ALA A 252 -19.29 0.59 -11.76
CA ALA A 252 -19.91 -0.73 -11.84
C ALA A 252 -20.37 -1.06 -13.27
N LEU A 253 -21.02 -0.12 -13.95
CA LEU A 253 -21.42 -0.26 -15.35
C LEU A 253 -20.21 -0.39 -16.27
N ARG A 254 -19.19 0.46 -16.05
CA ARG A 254 -17.94 0.41 -16.82
C ARG A 254 -17.22 -0.92 -16.65
N LEU A 255 -17.22 -1.49 -15.45
CA LEU A 255 -16.67 -2.82 -15.19
C LEU A 255 -17.52 -3.90 -15.92
N ALA A 256 -18.85 -3.82 -15.84
CA ALA A 256 -19.75 -4.71 -16.55
C ALA A 256 -19.53 -4.74 -18.09
N ASP A 257 -19.08 -3.61 -18.67
CA ASP A 257 -18.81 -3.47 -20.12
C ASP A 257 -17.62 -4.29 -20.63
N PHE A 258 -16.79 -4.90 -19.78
CA PHE A 258 -15.65 -5.71 -20.25
C PHE A 258 -15.34 -6.96 -19.42
N VAL A 259 -16.04 -7.22 -18.31
CA VAL A 259 -15.82 -8.43 -17.49
C VAL A 259 -16.63 -9.63 -17.96
N ASP A 260 -16.21 -10.84 -17.55
CA ASP A 260 -16.87 -12.08 -17.91
C ASP A 260 -18.20 -12.27 -17.14
N LEU A 261 -19.05 -13.19 -17.61
CA LEU A 261 -20.39 -13.43 -17.04
C LEU A 261 -20.36 -13.70 -15.53
N ALA A 262 -19.34 -14.42 -15.04
CA ALA A 262 -19.18 -14.72 -13.62
C ALA A 262 -19.02 -13.45 -12.75
N VAL A 263 -18.25 -12.47 -13.25
CA VAL A 263 -18.03 -11.19 -12.57
C VAL A 263 -19.26 -10.30 -12.68
N MET A 264 -19.99 -10.36 -13.80
CA MET A 264 -21.29 -9.68 -13.94
C MET A 264 -22.31 -10.21 -12.92
N ASP A 265 -22.36 -11.53 -12.72
CA ASP A 265 -23.24 -12.14 -11.71
C ASP A 265 -22.82 -11.77 -10.28
N ALA A 266 -21.54 -11.53 -10.02
CA ALA A 266 -21.09 -10.98 -8.75
C ALA A 266 -21.61 -9.55 -8.55
N LEU A 267 -21.56 -8.69 -9.58
CA LEU A 267 -22.14 -7.34 -9.54
C LEU A 267 -23.66 -7.36 -9.32
N ARG A 268 -24.40 -8.26 -9.97
CA ARG A 268 -25.87 -8.36 -9.84
C ARG A 268 -26.34 -8.83 -8.46
N ARG A 269 -25.51 -9.59 -7.74
CA ARG A 269 -25.81 -10.10 -6.39
C ARG A 269 -25.57 -9.07 -5.29
N ARG A 270 -25.09 -7.88 -5.63
CA ARG A 270 -24.82 -6.81 -4.69
C ARG A 270 -26.11 -6.19 -4.16
N ALA A 271 -26.18 -6.05 -2.85
CA ALA A 271 -27.30 -5.39 -2.18
C ALA A 271 -27.18 -3.86 -2.15
N ASP A 272 -26.00 -3.31 -2.45
CA ASP A 272 -25.73 -1.87 -2.41
C ASP A 272 -25.95 -1.14 -3.74
N LEU A 273 -26.33 -1.87 -4.81
CA LEU A 273 -26.74 -1.28 -6.09
C LEU A 273 -28.26 -1.15 -6.16
N ASP A 274 -28.74 -0.03 -6.68
CA ASP A 274 -30.17 0.18 -6.93
C ASP A 274 -30.69 -0.68 -8.09
N ASP A 275 -31.98 -1.00 -8.05
CA ASP A 275 -32.64 -1.87 -9.04
C ASP A 275 -32.42 -1.41 -10.49
N ALA A 276 -32.36 -0.10 -10.73
CA ALA A 276 -32.10 0.45 -12.07
C ALA A 276 -30.69 0.13 -12.57
N THR A 277 -29.68 0.20 -11.70
CA THR A 277 -28.30 -0.20 -12.02
C THR A 277 -28.20 -1.70 -12.25
N VAL A 278 -28.84 -2.52 -11.41
CA VAL A 278 -28.86 -3.98 -11.59
C VAL A 278 -29.54 -4.37 -12.91
N ALA A 279 -30.63 -3.68 -13.28
CA ALA A 279 -31.31 -3.89 -14.55
C ALA A 279 -30.43 -3.52 -15.76
N GLU A 280 -29.65 -2.44 -15.68
CA GLU A 280 -28.74 -2.05 -16.76
C GLU A 280 -27.56 -3.03 -16.92
N ILE A 281 -27.02 -3.54 -15.81
CA ILE A 281 -26.03 -4.63 -15.83
C ILE A 281 -26.65 -5.88 -16.45
N ALA A 282 -27.88 -6.25 -16.06
CA ALA A 282 -28.59 -7.39 -16.63
C ALA A 282 -28.88 -7.22 -18.14
N ALA A 283 -29.21 -6.00 -18.59
CA ALA A 283 -29.39 -5.68 -20.00
C ALA A 283 -28.07 -5.85 -20.78
N THR A 284 -26.96 -5.43 -20.20
CA THR A 284 -25.61 -5.65 -20.76
C THR A 284 -25.28 -7.15 -20.84
N THR A 285 -25.62 -7.93 -19.81
CA THR A 285 -25.45 -9.39 -19.80
C THR A 285 -26.29 -10.03 -20.90
N ARG A 286 -27.58 -9.66 -21.00
CA ARG A 286 -28.50 -10.18 -22.00
C ARG A 286 -28.02 -9.88 -23.41
N ARG A 287 -27.62 -8.64 -23.69
CA ARG A 287 -27.05 -8.22 -24.98
C ARG A 287 -25.87 -9.08 -25.41
N ARG A 288 -24.98 -9.42 -24.47
CA ARG A 288 -23.81 -10.29 -24.74
C ARG A 288 -24.17 -11.74 -24.96
N ILE A 289 -25.14 -12.27 -24.22
CA ILE A 289 -25.67 -13.61 -24.46
C ILE A 289 -26.33 -13.64 -25.84
N ASP A 290 -27.16 -12.66 -26.17
CA ASP A 290 -27.79 -12.56 -27.49
C ASP A 290 -26.74 -12.39 -28.62
N TRP A 291 -25.60 -11.73 -28.36
CA TRP A 291 -24.45 -11.70 -29.29
C TRP A 291 -23.84 -13.09 -29.52
N ALA A 292 -23.76 -13.88 -28.44
CA ALA A 292 -23.25 -15.24 -28.42
C ALA A 292 -24.21 -16.27 -29.06
N GLU A 293 -25.51 -16.03 -28.93
CA GLU A 293 -26.57 -16.91 -29.46
C GLU A 293 -27.09 -16.42 -30.82
N ALA A 294 -26.51 -15.35 -31.37
CA ALA A 294 -26.96 -14.75 -32.61
C ALA A 294 -27.03 -15.81 -33.73
N PRO A 295 -28.18 -15.97 -34.43
CA PRO A 295 -28.38 -16.99 -35.46
C PRO A 295 -27.36 -16.95 -36.60
N ASP A 296 -26.72 -15.78 -36.78
CA ASP A 296 -25.71 -15.53 -37.80
C ASP A 296 -24.28 -15.89 -37.41
N GLN A 297 -24.02 -16.44 -36.21
CA GLN A 297 -22.70 -17.03 -35.93
C GLN A 297 -22.35 -18.19 -36.88
N ALA A 298 -23.36 -18.84 -37.47
CA ALA A 298 -23.16 -19.80 -38.56
C ALA A 298 -22.70 -19.14 -39.87
N LYS A 299 -22.77 -17.81 -40.00
CA LYS A 299 -22.21 -17.03 -41.11
C LYS A 299 -20.85 -16.46 -40.68
N SER A 300 -19.96 -16.26 -41.65
CA SER A 300 -18.61 -15.79 -41.34
C SER A 300 -18.62 -14.44 -40.59
N PRO A 301 -17.73 -14.23 -39.58
CA PRO A 301 -17.67 -13.00 -38.78
C PRO A 301 -17.59 -11.72 -39.62
N GLU A 302 -16.96 -11.80 -40.79
CA GLU A 302 -16.78 -10.70 -41.74
C GLU A 302 -18.13 -10.28 -42.34
N ARG A 303 -19.01 -11.23 -42.70
CA ARG A 303 -20.34 -10.94 -43.24
C ARG A 303 -21.22 -10.22 -42.22
N ARG A 304 -21.10 -10.60 -40.96
CA ARG A 304 -21.77 -9.96 -39.84
C ARG A 304 -21.28 -8.52 -39.66
N ALA A 305 -19.97 -8.28 -39.72
CA ALA A 305 -19.40 -6.93 -39.66
C ALA A 305 -19.90 -6.04 -40.81
N VAL A 306 -19.93 -6.55 -42.04
CA VAL A 306 -20.48 -5.83 -43.21
C VAL A 306 -21.95 -5.46 -42.99
N ARG A 307 -22.76 -6.39 -42.49
CA ARG A 307 -24.18 -6.11 -42.21
C ARG A 307 -24.35 -5.03 -41.14
N LEU A 308 -23.66 -5.16 -40.01
CA LEU A 308 -23.73 -4.16 -38.93
C LEU A 308 -23.24 -2.79 -39.39
N HIS A 309 -22.21 -2.75 -40.25
CA HIS A 309 -21.75 -1.50 -40.86
C HIS A 309 -22.83 -0.86 -41.73
N ARG A 310 -23.50 -1.64 -42.60
CA ARG A 310 -24.62 -1.14 -43.42
C ARG A 310 -25.81 -0.64 -42.60
N LEU A 311 -26.06 -1.26 -41.45
CA LEU A 311 -27.12 -0.86 -40.53
C LEU A 311 -26.73 0.31 -39.62
N GLY A 312 -25.49 0.82 -39.70
CA GLY A 312 -24.97 1.84 -38.80
C GLY A 312 -24.79 1.38 -37.35
N LYS A 313 -24.83 0.06 -37.09
CA LYS A 313 -24.72 -0.57 -35.76
C LYS A 313 -23.34 -1.14 -35.49
N LEU A 314 -22.33 -0.76 -36.28
CA LEU A 314 -20.94 -1.14 -36.06
C LEU A 314 -20.26 -0.08 -35.18
N ASP A 315 -20.64 -0.06 -33.91
CA ASP A 315 -20.21 0.90 -32.89
C ASP A 315 -19.29 0.26 -31.84
N GLU A 316 -18.82 1.06 -30.89
CA GLU A 316 -17.95 0.58 -29.81
C GLU A 316 -18.60 -0.51 -28.95
N THR A 317 -19.94 -0.52 -28.85
CA THR A 317 -20.66 -1.56 -28.08
C THR A 317 -20.57 -2.92 -28.78
N ALA A 318 -20.75 -2.95 -30.10
CA ALA A 318 -20.59 -4.16 -30.90
C ALA A 318 -19.14 -4.68 -30.88
N LEU A 319 -18.14 -3.78 -30.94
CA LEU A 319 -16.73 -4.17 -30.80
C LEU A 319 -16.43 -4.72 -29.39
N GLY A 320 -16.98 -4.11 -28.34
CA GLY A 320 -16.85 -4.57 -26.96
C GLY A 320 -17.41 -5.97 -26.73
N ASP A 321 -18.58 -6.27 -27.32
CA ASP A 321 -19.18 -7.61 -27.27
C ASP A 321 -18.33 -8.64 -28.00
N ALA A 322 -17.86 -8.31 -29.21
CA ALA A 322 -16.96 -9.18 -29.96
C ALA A 322 -15.66 -9.50 -29.20
N MET A 323 -15.05 -8.49 -28.57
CA MET A 323 -13.85 -8.67 -27.75
C MET A 323 -14.09 -9.51 -26.50
N SER A 324 -15.30 -9.45 -25.92
CA SER A 324 -15.66 -10.25 -24.74
C SER A 324 -15.80 -11.73 -25.07
N TRP A 325 -16.19 -12.05 -26.31
CA TRP A 325 -16.25 -13.43 -26.83
C TRP A 325 -15.00 -13.85 -27.61
N ASN A 326 -13.94 -13.03 -27.60
CA ASN A 326 -12.70 -13.27 -28.33
C ASN A 326 -12.89 -13.50 -29.84
N GLU A 327 -13.89 -12.83 -30.45
CA GLU A 327 -14.24 -12.96 -31.87
C GLU A 327 -13.32 -12.09 -32.75
N THR A 328 -12.06 -12.50 -32.87
CA THR A 328 -10.99 -11.71 -33.54
C THR A 328 -11.28 -11.42 -35.01
N GLY A 329 -11.88 -12.37 -35.74
CA GLY A 329 -12.28 -12.17 -37.15
C GLY A 329 -13.29 -11.05 -37.32
N PHE A 330 -14.29 -10.96 -36.43
CA PHE A 330 -15.25 -9.86 -36.44
C PHE A 330 -14.55 -8.52 -36.16
N LEU A 331 -13.65 -8.48 -35.18
CA LEU A 331 -12.96 -7.26 -34.79
C LEU A 331 -12.07 -6.72 -35.92
N ARG A 332 -11.32 -7.59 -36.60
CA ARG A 332 -10.50 -7.22 -37.77
C ARG A 332 -11.36 -6.68 -38.90
N ALA A 333 -12.47 -7.36 -39.22
CA ALA A 333 -13.41 -6.90 -40.23
C ALA A 333 -14.06 -5.55 -39.85
N ALA A 334 -14.37 -5.36 -38.58
CA ALA A 334 -14.94 -4.12 -38.06
C ALA A 334 -13.97 -2.94 -38.21
N LEU A 335 -12.70 -3.13 -37.83
CA LEU A 335 -11.64 -2.12 -37.97
C LEU A 335 -11.36 -1.81 -39.43
N THR A 336 -11.32 -2.82 -40.30
CA THR A 336 -11.19 -2.66 -41.76
C THR A 336 -12.26 -1.73 -42.32
N LEU A 337 -13.54 -2.00 -42.01
CA LEU A 337 -14.68 -1.24 -42.50
C LEU A 337 -14.73 0.19 -41.92
N ARG A 338 -14.43 0.36 -40.62
CA ARG A 338 -14.49 1.66 -39.94
C ARG A 338 -13.31 2.56 -40.30
N ALA A 339 -12.09 2.02 -40.37
CA ALA A 339 -10.89 2.77 -40.73
C ALA A 339 -10.74 2.98 -42.25
N ARG A 340 -11.50 2.21 -43.06
CA ARG A 340 -11.40 2.17 -44.53
C ARG A 340 -9.99 1.81 -44.99
N VAL A 341 -9.43 0.77 -44.37
CA VAL A 341 -8.08 0.26 -44.61
C VAL A 341 -8.21 -1.19 -45.09
N ALA A 342 -7.27 -1.67 -45.90
CA ALA A 342 -7.24 -3.05 -46.38
C ALA A 342 -7.07 -4.03 -45.20
N PRO A 343 -7.72 -5.21 -45.22
CA PRO A 343 -7.68 -6.15 -44.10
C PRO A 343 -6.26 -6.62 -43.77
N GLU A 344 -5.40 -6.77 -44.78
CA GLU A 344 -4.00 -7.18 -44.61
C GLU A 344 -3.20 -6.17 -43.78
N VAL A 345 -3.52 -4.89 -43.92
CA VAL A 345 -2.85 -3.82 -43.17
C VAL A 345 -3.35 -3.77 -41.72
N VAL A 346 -4.63 -4.04 -41.49
CA VAL A 346 -5.18 -4.15 -40.13
C VAL A 346 -4.53 -5.32 -39.39
N GLU A 347 -4.39 -6.47 -40.03
CA GLU A 347 -3.69 -7.62 -39.45
C GLU A 347 -2.23 -7.28 -39.14
N LEU A 348 -1.53 -6.67 -40.09
CA LEU A 348 -0.15 -6.24 -39.90
C LEU A 348 0.03 -5.29 -38.70
N ILE A 349 -0.88 -4.33 -38.51
CA ILE A 349 -0.82 -3.39 -37.38
C ILE A 349 -1.09 -4.08 -36.04
N LEU A 350 -2.08 -4.97 -35.97
CA LEU A 350 -2.41 -5.69 -34.74
C LEU A 350 -1.30 -6.67 -34.35
N ASP A 351 -0.72 -7.37 -35.32
CA ASP A 351 0.34 -8.34 -35.10
C ASP A 351 1.71 -7.70 -34.85
N ALA A 352 1.88 -6.40 -35.14
CA ALA A 352 3.10 -5.65 -34.84
C ALA A 352 3.30 -5.42 -33.33
N HIS A 353 2.27 -5.61 -32.50
CA HIS A 353 2.29 -5.31 -31.06
C HIS A 353 2.76 -3.87 -30.73
N ASP A 354 2.60 -2.93 -31.68
CA ASP A 354 2.97 -1.53 -31.53
C ASP A 354 1.78 -0.72 -30.99
N PRO A 355 1.84 -0.23 -29.75
CA PRO A 355 0.74 0.49 -29.12
C PRO A 355 0.42 1.80 -29.87
N GLN A 356 1.40 2.44 -30.51
CA GLN A 356 1.23 3.69 -31.25
C GLN A 356 0.46 3.43 -32.55
N ALA A 357 0.83 2.39 -33.29
CA ALA A 357 0.16 2.00 -34.53
C ALA A 357 -1.29 1.54 -34.27
N VAL A 358 -1.51 0.71 -33.25
CA VAL A 358 -2.86 0.26 -32.87
C VAL A 358 -3.73 1.44 -32.44
N THR A 359 -3.19 2.34 -31.62
CA THR A 359 -3.92 3.56 -31.18
C THR A 359 -4.30 4.43 -32.37
N ALA A 360 -3.39 4.62 -33.32
CA ALA A 360 -3.64 5.41 -34.52
C ALA A 360 -4.70 4.76 -35.43
N LEU A 361 -4.72 3.43 -35.56
CA LEU A 361 -5.72 2.70 -36.33
C LEU A 361 -7.12 2.89 -35.74
N VAL A 362 -7.25 2.77 -34.42
CA VAL A 362 -8.52 2.95 -33.71
C VAL A 362 -9.00 4.41 -33.79
N TRP A 363 -8.07 5.37 -33.70
CA TRP A 363 -8.38 6.78 -33.95
C TRP A 363 -8.92 7.01 -35.37
N ARG A 364 -8.27 6.46 -36.40
CA ARG A 364 -8.74 6.54 -37.80
C ARG A 364 -10.12 5.91 -37.99
N ALA A 365 -10.39 4.81 -37.26
CA ALA A 365 -11.70 4.18 -37.23
C ALA A 365 -12.78 5.06 -36.56
N GLY A 366 -12.44 6.22 -36.01
CA GLY A 366 -13.38 7.13 -35.34
C GLY A 366 -13.93 6.51 -34.05
N LEU A 367 -13.10 5.74 -33.34
CA LEU A 367 -13.41 5.12 -32.06
C LEU A 367 -12.64 5.83 -30.94
N SER A 368 -13.08 5.66 -29.71
CA SER A 368 -12.51 6.32 -28.53
C SER A 368 -11.16 5.71 -28.11
N MET A 369 -10.39 6.48 -27.33
CA MET A 369 -9.14 5.97 -26.73
C MET A 369 -9.40 4.80 -25.76
N ARG A 370 -10.61 4.72 -25.18
CA ARG A 370 -11.00 3.58 -24.33
C ARG A 370 -11.11 2.31 -25.14
N CYS A 371 -11.74 2.39 -26.32
CA CYS A 371 -11.73 1.28 -27.28
C CYS A 371 -10.29 0.94 -27.68
N ALA A 372 -9.43 1.94 -27.90
CA ALA A 372 -8.03 1.71 -28.26
C ALA A 372 -7.26 0.92 -27.19
N MET A 373 -7.48 1.20 -25.91
CA MET A 373 -6.88 0.43 -24.81
C MET A 373 -7.35 -1.03 -24.83
N GLN A 374 -8.66 -1.28 -25.05
CA GLN A 374 -9.18 -2.65 -25.15
C GLN A 374 -8.61 -3.41 -26.37
N VAL A 375 -8.46 -2.73 -27.51
CA VAL A 375 -7.87 -3.33 -28.73
C VAL A 375 -6.39 -3.63 -28.51
N GLN A 376 -5.61 -2.70 -27.92
CA GLN A 376 -4.22 -2.94 -27.54
C GLN A 376 -4.09 -4.18 -26.61
N ALA A 377 -4.97 -4.27 -25.61
CA ALA A 377 -4.99 -5.33 -24.61
C ALA A 377 -5.30 -6.71 -25.22
N ARG A 378 -6.43 -6.78 -25.93
CA ARG A 378 -7.11 -8.04 -26.26
C ARG A 378 -6.89 -8.48 -27.69
N ALA A 379 -6.77 -7.53 -28.61
CA ALA A 379 -6.59 -7.83 -30.03
C ALA A 379 -5.12 -7.89 -30.42
N ALA A 380 -4.32 -6.95 -29.93
CA ALA A 380 -2.89 -6.86 -30.23
C ALA A 380 -1.99 -7.47 -29.14
N GLY A 381 -2.56 -8.02 -28.05
CA GLY A 381 -1.79 -8.72 -27.01
C GLY A 381 -0.69 -7.89 -26.33
N ILE A 382 -0.82 -6.56 -26.31
CA ILE A 382 0.23 -5.67 -25.80
C ILE A 382 0.23 -5.71 -24.27
N HIS A 383 1.40 -5.93 -23.69
CA HIS A 383 1.57 -5.97 -22.25
C HIS A 383 1.29 -4.59 -21.62
N PRO A 384 0.64 -4.49 -20.44
CA PRO A 384 0.18 -3.22 -19.84
C PRO A 384 1.27 -2.15 -19.73
N ARG A 385 2.51 -2.55 -19.44
CA ARG A 385 3.67 -1.64 -19.34
C ARG A 385 4.08 -0.97 -20.66
N ALA A 386 3.77 -1.58 -21.79
CA ALA A 386 4.08 -1.04 -23.11
C ALA A 386 2.91 -0.23 -23.70
N MET A 387 1.72 -0.32 -23.10
CA MET A 387 0.53 0.29 -23.68
C MET A 387 0.50 1.81 -23.58
N LEU A 388 -0.22 2.40 -24.53
CA LEU A 388 -0.59 3.81 -24.47
C LEU A 388 -1.89 3.98 -23.69
N ASN A 389 -1.80 4.75 -22.60
CA ASN A 389 -2.92 5.10 -21.75
C ASN A 389 -3.58 6.42 -22.19
N ALA A 390 -4.86 6.58 -21.85
CA ALA A 390 -5.60 7.79 -22.16
C ALA A 390 -5.06 9.03 -21.42
N ARG A 391 -4.97 10.16 -22.13
CA ARG A 391 -4.66 11.46 -21.52
C ARG A 391 -5.90 12.02 -20.84
N ARG A 392 -5.80 12.35 -19.54
CA ARG A 392 -6.92 12.85 -18.71
C ARG A 392 -8.17 11.93 -18.74
N GLY A 393 -7.96 10.61 -18.84
CA GLY A 393 -9.03 9.60 -18.71
C GLY A 393 -9.91 9.36 -19.96
N SER A 394 -9.78 10.15 -21.02
CA SER A 394 -10.56 9.95 -22.25
C SER A 394 -9.86 10.36 -23.55
N GLY A 395 -8.90 11.27 -23.50
CA GLY A 395 -8.23 11.79 -24.69
C GLY A 395 -7.15 10.84 -25.23
N PHE A 396 -6.91 10.91 -26.54
CA PHE A 396 -5.75 10.28 -27.14
C PHE A 396 -4.46 10.95 -26.63
N PRO A 397 -3.41 10.16 -26.28
CA PRO A 397 -2.15 10.70 -25.81
C PRO A 397 -1.30 11.31 -26.94
N LEU A 398 -1.47 10.82 -28.17
CA LEU A 398 -0.77 11.29 -29.37
C LEU A 398 -1.57 12.38 -30.08
N SER A 399 -0.88 13.32 -30.71
CA SER A 399 -1.50 14.31 -31.59
C SER A 399 -1.99 13.67 -32.91
N PRO A 400 -2.99 14.27 -33.59
CA PRO A 400 -3.44 13.80 -34.90
C PRO A 400 -2.32 13.64 -35.93
N ALA A 401 -1.34 14.55 -35.92
CA ALA A 401 -0.20 14.50 -36.83
C ALA A 401 0.74 13.32 -36.54
N GLU A 402 0.94 12.98 -35.27
CA GLU A 402 1.71 11.79 -34.89
C GLU A 402 0.96 10.51 -35.28
N MET A 403 -0.34 10.43 -35.01
CA MET A 403 -1.16 9.28 -35.40
C MET A 403 -1.15 9.05 -36.91
N ALA A 404 -1.30 10.10 -37.73
CA ALA A 404 -1.17 10.00 -39.17
C ALA A 404 0.21 9.46 -39.60
N ARG A 405 1.29 9.98 -39.00
CA ARG A 405 2.66 9.52 -39.28
C ARG A 405 2.89 8.05 -38.92
N HIS A 406 2.24 7.54 -37.87
CA HIS A 406 2.30 6.12 -37.54
C HIS A 406 1.61 5.27 -38.62
N LEU A 407 0.45 5.72 -39.12
CA LEU A 407 -0.33 5.03 -40.16
C LEU A 407 0.37 5.05 -41.52
N GLU A 408 1.08 6.13 -41.87
CA GLU A 408 1.85 6.25 -43.11
C GLU A 408 2.91 5.15 -43.26
N ARG A 409 3.51 4.68 -42.16
CA ARG A 409 4.49 3.58 -42.17
C ARG A 409 3.89 2.27 -42.68
N TYR A 410 2.56 2.13 -42.57
CA TYR A 410 1.79 0.99 -43.03
C TYR A 410 1.10 1.24 -44.38
N GLY A 411 1.50 2.30 -45.11
CA GLY A 411 0.96 2.64 -46.43
C GLY A 411 -0.43 3.28 -46.39
N ILE A 412 -0.86 3.75 -45.21
CA ILE A 412 -2.16 4.38 -45.04
C ILE A 412 -2.00 5.90 -45.16
N GLY A 413 -2.49 6.49 -46.25
CA GLY A 413 -2.46 7.94 -46.48
C GLY A 413 -3.35 8.73 -45.50
N PRO A 414 -3.14 10.06 -45.40
CA PRO A 414 -3.82 10.94 -44.45
C PRO A 414 -5.34 10.90 -44.53
#